data_AF-J9WFC0-F1
#
_entry.id   AF-J9WFC0-F1
#
_cell.length_a   1.000
_cell.length_b   1.000
_cell.length_c   1.000
_cell.angle_alpha   90.00
_cell.angle_beta   90.00
_cell.angle_gamma   90.00
#
_symmetry.space_group_name_H-M   'P 1'
#
loop_
_entity.id
_entity.type
_entity.pdbx_description
1 polymer ?
#
loop_
_entity_poly.entity_id
_entity_poly.type
_entity_poly.pdbx_seq_one_letter_code
_entity_poly.pdbx_strand_id
1 'polypeptide(L)'
;MVRAALFPVAVIHRSTSRRLAQVGTVVAEVDNGTVLRHAFEEARLRGATLRAVSISRDAALGNFTAPAQLDRRLARWMRLYPDAHAEQALRARDPLWQPMNRAPGRTGNDDR
;
A
#
# COMPACT_ATOMS: atom_id res chain seq x y z
N MET A 1 5.95 11.19 15.42
CA MET A 1 7.28 10.67 15.03
C MET A 1 7.39 10.30 13.55
N VAL A 2 6.39 9.67 12.92
CA VAL A 2 6.48 9.21 11.51
C VAL A 2 6.83 10.30 10.47
N ARG A 3 6.33 11.54 10.62
CA ARG A 3 6.53 12.60 9.61
C ARG A 3 7.96 13.14 9.45
N ALA A 4 8.88 12.87 10.38
CA ALA A 4 10.24 13.43 10.38
C ALA A 4 11.34 12.36 10.34
N ALA A 5 10.98 11.09 10.14
CA ALA A 5 11.94 10.01 10.09
C ALA A 5 12.70 10.01 8.76
N LEU A 6 14.02 9.86 8.83
CA LEU A 6 14.91 9.72 7.66
C LEU A 6 15.05 8.27 7.17
N PHE A 7 14.53 7.32 7.96
CA PHE A 7 14.56 5.88 7.68
C PHE A 7 13.16 5.28 7.80
N PRO A 8 12.91 4.12 7.16
CA PRO A 8 11.63 3.41 7.29
C PRO A 8 11.25 3.18 8.76
N VAL A 9 9.99 3.43 9.09
CA VAL A 9 9.45 3.25 10.44
C VAL A 9 8.45 2.09 10.43
N ALA A 10 8.70 1.08 11.25
CA ALA A 10 7.72 0.02 11.50
C ALA A 10 6.77 0.43 12.63
N VAL A 11 5.47 0.35 12.37
CA VAL A 11 4.42 0.55 13.39
C VAL A 11 3.82 -0.81 13.70
N ILE A 12 3.97 -1.27 14.94
CA ILE A 12 3.51 -2.60 15.37
C ILE A 12 2.34 -2.42 16.34
N HIS A 13 1.18 -2.94 15.95
CA HIS A 13 0.03 -3.03 16.86
C HIS A 13 0.19 -4.26 17.75
N ARG A 14 -0.08 -4.11 19.05
CA ARG A 14 -0.11 -5.25 19.97
C ARG A 14 -1.28 -6.16 19.57
N SER A 15 -0.94 -7.37 19.16
CA SER A 15 -1.92 -8.44 18.98
C SER A 15 -2.35 -8.97 20.35
N THR A 16 -3.64 -9.29 20.51
CA THR A 16 -4.16 -9.99 21.69
C THR A 16 -3.64 -11.44 21.77
N SER A 17 -3.07 -11.97 20.68
CA SER A 17 -2.46 -13.30 20.63
C SER A 17 -1.04 -13.28 21.21
N ARG A 18 -0.75 -14.25 22.10
CA ARG A 18 0.56 -14.45 22.74
C ARG A 18 1.54 -15.23 21.86
N ARG A 19 1.13 -15.75 20.69
CA ARG A 19 2.03 -16.41 19.73
C ARG A 19 2.58 -15.40 18.72
N LEU A 20 3.87 -15.50 18.43
CA LEU A 20 4.47 -14.87 17.25
C LEU A 20 3.74 -15.42 16.01
N ALA A 21 2.88 -14.61 15.41
CA ALA A 21 2.18 -15.00 14.20
C ALA A 21 3.19 -15.05 13.05
N GLN A 22 3.25 -16.18 12.35
CA GLN A 22 4.01 -16.28 11.11
C GLN A 22 3.34 -15.37 10.08
N VAL A 23 4.13 -14.48 9.46
CA VAL A 23 3.60 -13.57 8.44
C VAL A 23 3.53 -14.33 7.13
N GLY A 24 2.31 -14.69 6.71
CA GLY A 24 2.06 -15.37 5.44
C GLY A 24 1.93 -14.44 4.24
N THR A 25 1.79 -13.14 4.46
CA THR A 25 1.59 -12.16 3.37
C THR A 25 2.18 -10.81 3.73
N VAL A 26 2.89 -10.20 2.79
CA VAL A 26 3.31 -8.79 2.82
C VAL A 26 2.43 -8.02 1.84
N VAL A 27 1.90 -6.86 2.24
CA VAL A 27 1.05 -6.04 1.36
C VAL A 27 1.75 -4.71 1.10
N ALA A 28 1.83 -4.30 -0.17
CA ALA A 28 2.46 -3.04 -0.56
C ALA A 28 1.68 -2.32 -1.65
N GLU A 29 1.64 -1.00 -1.59
CA GLU A 29 1.13 -0.17 -2.68
C GLU A 29 2.17 -0.03 -3.79
N VAL A 30 1.74 -0.11 -5.06
CA VAL A 30 2.64 -0.24 -6.21
C VAL A 30 3.10 1.11 -6.79
N ASP A 31 2.65 2.23 -6.24
CA ASP A 31 2.99 3.57 -6.76
C ASP A 31 4.44 3.99 -6.44
N ASN A 32 5.04 3.46 -5.38
CA ASN A 32 6.38 3.84 -4.91
C ASN A 32 7.42 2.71 -5.04
N GLY A 33 8.48 2.95 -5.84
CA GLY A 33 9.55 1.97 -6.08
C GLY A 33 10.37 1.59 -4.84
N THR A 34 10.57 2.53 -3.91
CA THR A 34 11.29 2.27 -2.64
C THR A 34 10.47 1.36 -1.73
N VAL A 35 9.15 1.57 -1.68
CA VAL A 35 8.23 0.70 -0.94
C VAL A 35 8.22 -0.70 -1.52
N LEU A 36 8.15 -0.83 -2.86
CA LEU A 36 8.22 -2.13 -3.52
C LEU A 36 9.51 -2.88 -3.21
N ARG A 37 10.68 -2.22 -3.29
CA ARG A 37 11.96 -2.83 -2.95
C ARG A 37 11.93 -3.45 -1.55
N HIS A 38 11.54 -2.65 -0.56
CA HIS A 38 11.50 -3.12 0.82
C HIS A 38 10.45 -4.20 1.04
N ALA A 39 9.32 -4.15 0.34
CA ALA A 39 8.30 -5.18 0.42
C ALA A 39 8.75 -6.53 -0.18
N PHE A 40 9.49 -6.51 -1.29
CA PHE A 40 10.11 -7.70 -1.87
C PHE A 40 11.19 -8.29 -0.96
N GLU A 41 12.06 -7.45 -0.38
CA GLU A 41 13.05 -7.86 0.62
C GLU A 41 12.37 -8.52 1.82
N GLU A 42 11.32 -7.89 2.36
CA GLU A 42 10.57 -8.40 3.50
C GLU A 42 9.87 -9.73 3.20
N ALA A 43 9.23 -9.83 2.02
CA ALA A 43 8.57 -11.05 1.57
C ALA A 43 9.56 -12.21 1.45
N ARG A 44 10.74 -11.96 0.86
CA ARG A 44 11.82 -12.96 0.76
C ARG A 44 12.32 -13.40 2.12
N LEU A 45 12.60 -12.45 3.03
CA LEU A 45 13.11 -12.75 4.37
C LEU A 45 12.14 -13.60 5.20
N ARG A 46 10.83 -13.44 4.96
CA ARG A 46 9.78 -14.14 5.71
C ARG A 46 9.24 -15.39 5.01
N GLY A 47 9.66 -15.68 3.77
CA GLY A 47 9.04 -16.72 2.94
C GLY A 47 7.55 -16.47 2.70
N ALA A 48 7.16 -15.21 2.55
CA ALA A 48 5.77 -14.77 2.43
C ALA A 48 5.43 -14.35 0.99
N THR A 49 4.15 -14.43 0.63
CA THR A 49 3.68 -13.89 -0.65
C THR A 49 3.55 -12.37 -0.57
N LEU A 50 4.09 -11.65 -1.55
CA LEU A 50 3.87 -10.21 -1.71
C LEU A 50 2.56 -9.97 -2.46
N ARG A 51 1.61 -9.28 -1.82
CA ARG A 51 0.39 -8.81 -2.47
C ARG A 51 0.51 -7.33 -2.81
N ALA A 52 0.68 -7.06 -4.08
CA ALA A 52 0.93 -5.75 -4.63
C ALA A 52 -0.38 -5.07 -5.01
N VAL A 53 -0.76 -4.04 -4.26
CA VAL A 53 -2.06 -3.36 -4.38
C VAL A 53 -1.90 -2.06 -5.17
N SER A 54 -2.79 -1.81 -6.12
CA SER A 54 -2.91 -0.50 -6.76
C SER A 54 -4.28 0.08 -6.45
N ILE A 55 -4.30 1.30 -5.90
CA ILE A 55 -5.54 2.04 -5.61
C ILE A 55 -5.78 3.02 -6.74
N SER A 56 -6.78 2.74 -7.58
CA SER A 56 -7.11 3.60 -8.73
C SER A 56 -8.53 4.16 -8.60
N ARG A 57 -8.67 5.46 -8.84
CA ARG A 57 -10.00 6.10 -9.05
C ARG A 57 -10.62 5.61 -10.35
N ASP A 58 -9.80 5.40 -11.37
CA ASP A 58 -10.28 5.04 -12.70
C ASP A 58 -10.67 3.56 -12.80
N ALA A 59 -10.19 2.73 -11.87
CA ALA A 59 -10.69 1.36 -11.70
C ALA A 59 -12.19 1.33 -11.33
N ALA A 60 -12.69 2.35 -10.62
CA ALA A 60 -14.13 2.50 -10.37
C ALA A 60 -14.90 2.93 -11.64
N LEU A 61 -14.21 3.54 -12.61
CA LEU A 61 -14.75 4.01 -13.89
C LEU A 61 -14.59 2.99 -15.03
N GLY A 62 -14.08 1.78 -14.75
CA GLY A 62 -13.96 0.70 -15.74
C GLY A 62 -12.74 0.77 -16.64
N ASN A 63 -11.65 1.46 -16.25
CA ASN A 63 -10.43 1.50 -17.06
C ASN A 63 -9.69 0.14 -17.07
N PHE A 64 -9.81 -0.58 -18.19
CA PHE A 64 -9.26 -1.92 -18.43
C PHE A 64 -7.72 -1.99 -18.60
N THR A 65 -7.02 -0.86 -18.68
CA THR A 65 -5.55 -0.82 -18.89
C THR A 65 -4.75 -0.84 -17.59
N ALA A 66 -5.37 -0.52 -16.45
CA ALA A 66 -4.70 -0.46 -15.15
C ALA A 66 -4.06 -1.81 -14.70
N PRO A 67 -4.70 -2.98 -14.90
CA PRO A 67 -4.09 -4.28 -14.57
C PRO A 67 -2.85 -4.59 -15.41
N ALA A 68 -2.89 -4.36 -16.73
CA ALA A 68 -1.76 -4.68 -17.61
C ALA A 68 -0.51 -3.82 -17.31
N GLN A 69 -0.71 -2.55 -16.93
CA GLN A 69 0.39 -1.69 -16.51
C GLN A 69 0.98 -2.12 -15.16
N LEU A 70 0.12 -2.56 -14.24
CA LEU A 70 0.51 -3.12 -12.95
C LEU A 70 1.35 -4.39 -13.12
N ASP A 71 0.90 -5.32 -13.96
CA ASP A 71 1.63 -6.55 -14.29
C ASP A 71 3.01 -6.27 -14.87
N ARG A 72 3.12 -5.36 -15.84
CA ARG A 72 4.43 -5.00 -16.42
C ARG A 72 5.40 -4.46 -15.36
N ARG A 73 4.90 -3.64 -14.44
CA ARG A 73 5.72 -3.07 -13.36
C ARG A 73 6.17 -4.17 -12.39
N LEU A 74 5.27 -5.07 -12.01
CA LEU A 74 5.59 -6.19 -11.11
C LEU A 74 6.53 -7.21 -11.75
N ALA A 75 6.35 -7.52 -13.03
CA ALA A 75 7.22 -8.42 -13.77
C ALA A 75 8.70 -7.97 -13.75
N ARG A 76 8.96 -6.65 -13.76
CA ARG A 76 10.31 -6.12 -13.61
C ARG A 76 10.92 -6.45 -12.25
N TRP A 77 10.14 -6.36 -11.18
CA TRP A 77 10.60 -6.67 -9.84
C TRP A 77 10.75 -8.17 -9.60
N MET A 78 9.84 -8.99 -10.09
CA MET A 78 9.94 -10.45 -9.99
C MET A 78 11.21 -11.00 -10.64
N ARG A 79 11.72 -10.35 -11.70
CA ARG A 79 13.02 -10.71 -12.29
C ARG A 79 14.21 -10.37 -11.38
N LEU A 80 14.09 -9.37 -10.51
CA LEU A 80 15.13 -8.98 -9.54
C LEU A 80 15.06 -9.82 -8.25
N TYR A 81 13.89 -10.39 -7.95
CA TYR A 81 13.62 -11.19 -6.76
C TYR A 81 12.99 -12.53 -7.15
N PRO A 82 13.76 -13.45 -7.77
CA PRO A 82 13.21 -14.71 -8.28
C PRO A 82 12.65 -15.62 -7.17
N ASP A 83 13.15 -15.48 -5.94
CA ASP A 83 12.73 -16.27 -4.78
C ASP A 83 11.49 -15.71 -4.07
N ALA A 84 10.95 -14.58 -4.54
CA ALA A 84 9.79 -13.94 -3.94
C ALA A 84 8.56 -14.09 -4.85
N HIS A 85 7.50 -14.68 -4.32
CA HIS A 85 6.21 -14.75 -5.00
C HIS A 85 5.46 -13.43 -4.87
N ALA A 86 4.92 -12.93 -5.99
CA ALA A 86 4.15 -11.69 -6.01
C ALA A 86 2.83 -11.87 -6.78
N GLU A 87 1.77 -11.28 -6.24
CA GLU A 87 0.43 -11.25 -6.84
C GLU A 87 -0.08 -9.80 -6.90
N GLN A 88 -0.80 -9.46 -7.97
CA GLN A 88 -1.46 -8.15 -8.08
C GLN A 88 -2.86 -8.17 -7.45
N ALA A 89 -3.26 -7.05 -6.86
CA ALA A 89 -4.63 -6.80 -6.42
C ALA A 89 -5.03 -5.37 -6.75
N LEU A 90 -6.02 -5.21 -7.64
CA LEU A 90 -6.59 -3.89 -7.91
C LEU A 90 -7.65 -3.57 -6.85
N ARG A 91 -7.57 -2.39 -6.25
CA ARG A 91 -8.60 -1.85 -5.36
C ARG A 91 -9.15 -0.58 -5.99
N ALA A 92 -10.45 -0.57 -6.28
CA ALA A 92 -11.13 0.69 -6.60
C ALA A 92 -11.07 1.60 -5.37
N ARG A 93 -10.71 2.87 -5.57
CA ARG A 93 -10.84 3.86 -4.50
C ARG A 93 -12.33 4.08 -4.25
N ASP A 94 -12.78 3.90 -3.01
CA ASP A 94 -14.15 4.25 -2.63
C ASP A 94 -14.38 5.75 -2.88
N PRO A 95 -15.32 6.14 -3.77
CA PRO A 95 -15.59 7.54 -4.06
C PRO A 95 -16.21 8.29 -2.86
N LEU A 96 -16.74 7.59 -1.86
CA LEU A 96 -17.38 8.19 -0.68
C LEU A 96 -16.44 8.31 0.53
N TRP A 97 -15.21 7.79 0.45
CA TRP A 97 -14.24 7.93 1.53
C TRP A 97 -13.66 9.35 1.58
N GLN A 98 -14.22 10.19 2.46
CA GLN A 98 -13.64 11.48 2.83
C GLN A 98 -12.65 11.30 3.99
N PRO A 99 -11.41 11.83 3.91
CA PRO A 99 -10.50 11.80 5.04
C PRO A 99 -11.10 12.59 6.20
N MET A 100 -11.11 12.01 7.39
CA MET A 100 -11.75 12.51 8.63
C MET A 100 -11.13 13.80 9.20
N ASN A 101 -10.32 14.53 8.41
CA ASN A 101 -9.46 15.62 8.87
C ASN A 101 -9.83 16.98 8.24
N ARG A 102 -11.07 17.16 7.76
CA ARG A 102 -11.60 18.50 7.49
C ARG A 102 -12.43 18.91 8.69
N ALA A 103 -11.84 19.67 9.61
CA ALA A 103 -12.64 20.49 10.51
C ALA A 103 -13.58 21.34 9.65
N PRO A 104 -14.88 21.46 9.97
CA PRO A 104 -15.71 22.48 9.35
C PRO A 104 -15.04 23.82 9.64
N GLY A 105 -14.58 24.49 8.59
CA GLY A 105 -14.10 25.86 8.71
C GLY A 105 -15.21 26.65 9.39
N ARG A 106 -14.91 27.25 10.54
CA ARG A 106 -15.77 28.26 11.14
C ARG A 106 -15.97 29.34 10.07
N THR A 107 -17.12 29.34 9.42
CA THR A 107 -17.69 30.56 8.88
C THR A 107 -18.26 31.33 10.06
N GLY A 108 -17.35 31.91 10.85
CA GLY A 108 -17.64 32.95 11.81
C GLY A 108 -17.28 34.27 11.16
N ASN A 109 -18.33 34.96 10.71
CA ASN A 109 -18.51 36.40 10.60
C ASN A 109 -17.28 37.29 10.88
N ASP A 110 -16.93 38.15 9.93
CA ASP A 110 -16.33 39.46 10.24
C ASP A 110 -17.04 40.54 9.41
N ASP A 111 -17.39 41.59 10.15
CA ASP A 111 -18.22 42.76 9.87
C ASP A 111 -18.13 43.40 8.47
N ARG A 112 -19.30 43.81 7.97
CA ARG A 112 -19.55 45.19 7.55
C ARG A 112 -21.03 45.56 7.59
#